data_AF-A0A161ML86-F1
#
_entry.id   AF-A0A161ML86-F1
#
_cell.length_a   1.000
_cell.length_b   1.000
_cell.length_c   1.000
_cell.angle_alpha   90.00
_cell.angle_beta   90.00
_cell.angle_gamma   90.00
#
_symmetry.space_group_name_H-M   'P 1'
#
loop_
_entity.id
_entity.type
_entity.pdbx_description
1 polymer ?
#
loop_
_entity_poly.entity_id
_entity_poly.type
_entity_poly.pdbx_seq_one_letter_code
_entity_poly.pdbx_strand_id
1 'polypeptide(L)'
;VFLMIKMYEPAKLLYNNVSNFARLAITLVHLKEFQGAVDSARKANSTRTWKEVCFACVDSEEFRLAQMCGLHIVVHADELEDLINYY
;
A
#
# COMPACT_ATOMS: atom_id res chain seq x y z
N VAL A 1 20.74 -1.39 2.51
CA VAL A 1 19.86 -0.53 1.68
C VAL A 1 19.88 -0.94 0.20
N PHE A 2 21.03 -0.96 -0.50
CA PHE A 2 21.10 -1.32 -1.93
C PHE A 2 20.73 -2.78 -2.26
N LEU A 3 21.01 -3.72 -1.33
CA LEU A 3 20.72 -5.15 -1.52
C LEU A 3 19.22 -5.47 -1.45
N MET A 4 18.44 -4.72 -0.65
CA MET A 4 17.00 -4.96 -0.48
C MET A 4 16.19 -4.53 -1.71
N ILE A 5 16.54 -3.39 -2.32
CA ILE A 5 15.91 -2.90 -3.56
C ILE A 5 15.99 -3.97 -4.66
N LYS A 6 17.17 -4.61 -4.80
CA LYS A 6 17.39 -5.67 -5.80
C LYS A 6 16.53 -6.92 -5.62
N MET A 7 15.97 -7.16 -4.44
CA MET A 7 15.09 -8.31 -4.18
C MET A 7 13.61 -7.99 -4.38
N TYR A 8 13.22 -6.71 -4.36
CA TYR A 8 11.82 -6.32 -4.54
C TYR A 8 11.37 -6.33 -5.99
N GLU A 9 12.26 -6.07 -6.96
CA GLU A 9 11.97 -6.21 -8.40
C GLU A 9 11.56 -7.63 -8.82
N PRO A 10 12.32 -8.70 -8.47
CA PRO A 10 11.87 -10.06 -8.76
C PRO A 10 10.62 -10.43 -7.94
N ALA A 11 10.50 -9.93 -6.70
CA ALA A 11 9.31 -10.17 -5.87
C ALA A 11 8.04 -9.55 -6.48
N LYS A 12 8.12 -8.36 -7.09
CA LYS A 12 7.02 -7.74 -7.84
C LYS A 12 6.50 -8.65 -8.95
N LEU A 13 7.42 -9.22 -9.74
CA LEU A 13 7.07 -10.11 -10.85
C LEU A 13 6.45 -11.42 -10.33
N LEU A 14 6.97 -11.95 -9.22
CA LEU A 14 6.47 -13.18 -8.59
C LEU A 14 5.07 -12.98 -7.98
N TYR A 15 4.86 -11.92 -7.19
CA TYR A 15 3.56 -11.63 -6.57
C TYR A 15 2.48 -11.24 -7.59
N ASN A 16 2.86 -10.60 -8.69
CA ASN A 16 1.94 -10.34 -9.80
C ASN A 16 1.48 -11.64 -10.48
N ASN A 17 2.38 -12.62 -10.69
CA ASN A 17 2.01 -13.92 -11.26
C ASN A 17 1.18 -14.79 -10.30
N VAL A 18 1.46 -14.72 -9.00
CA VAL A 18 0.74 -15.49 -7.95
C VAL A 18 -0.59 -14.81 -7.55
N SER A 19 -0.94 -13.66 -8.14
CA SER A 19 -2.12 -12.84 -7.78
C SER A 19 -2.19 -12.43 -6.30
N ASN A 20 -1.05 -12.37 -5.61
CA ASN A 20 -1.00 -11.93 -4.21
C ASN A 20 -0.83 -10.41 -4.15
N PHE A 21 -1.93 -9.69 -4.37
CA PHE A 21 -1.93 -8.23 -4.51
C PHE A 21 -1.61 -7.48 -3.21
N ALA A 22 -1.88 -8.08 -2.04
CA ALA A 22 -1.54 -7.48 -0.75
C ALA A 22 -0.02 -7.37 -0.57
N ARG A 23 0.71 -8.47 -0.79
CA ARG A 23 2.18 -8.47 -0.75
C ARG A 23 2.80 -7.66 -1.89
N LEU A 24 2.15 -7.66 -3.06
CA LEU A 24 2.57 -6.85 -4.20
C LEU A 24 2.54 -5.35 -3.85
N ALA A 25 1.45 -4.86 -3.23
CA ALA A 25 1.31 -3.47 -2.83
C ALA A 25 2.44 -3.03 -1.88
N ILE A 26 2.77 -3.85 -0.87
CA ILE A 26 3.85 -3.59 0.08
C ILE A 26 5.21 -3.55 -0.63
N THR A 27 5.48 -4.50 -1.54
CA THR A 27 6.72 -4.47 -2.31
C THR A 27 6.84 -3.24 -3.21
N LEU A 28 5.73 -2.76 -3.78
CA LEU A 28 5.70 -1.56 -4.62
C LEU A 28 5.90 -0.29 -3.79
N VAL A 29 5.36 -0.24 -2.57
CA VAL A 29 5.64 0.81 -1.60
C VAL A 29 7.15 0.89 -1.30
N HIS A 30 7.82 -0.24 -1.05
CA HIS A 30 9.26 -0.26 -0.80
C HIS A 30 10.10 0.13 -2.03
N LEU A 31 9.57 -0.08 -3.23
CA LEU A 31 10.16 0.39 -4.49
C LEU A 31 9.85 1.87 -4.80
N LYS A 32 9.11 2.56 -3.93
CA LYS A 32 8.60 3.93 -4.13
C LYS A 32 7.66 4.07 -5.34
N GLU A 33 7.05 2.98 -5.80
CA GLU A 33 6.04 2.98 -6.85
C GLU A 33 4.63 3.10 -6.26
N PHE A 34 4.29 4.26 -5.71
CA PHE A 34 3.02 4.45 -4.98
C PHE A 34 1.78 4.29 -5.85
N GLN A 35 1.80 4.75 -7.10
CA GLN A 35 0.68 4.59 -8.03
C GLN A 35 0.35 3.10 -8.25
N GLY A 36 1.39 2.28 -8.49
CA GLY A 36 1.22 0.84 -8.65
C GLY A 36 0.80 0.15 -7.35
N ALA A 37 1.27 0.64 -6.20
CA ALA A 37 0.85 0.14 -4.90
C ALA A 37 -0.65 0.37 -4.65
N VAL A 38 -1.17 1.56 -4.99
CA VAL A 38 -2.60 1.89 -4.89
C VAL A 38 -3.46 0.99 -5.78
N ASP A 39 -3.04 0.77 -7.03
CA ASP A 39 -3.78 -0.13 -7.93
C ASP A 39 -3.75 -1.59 -7.46
N SER A 40 -2.63 -2.01 -6.84
CA SER A 40 -2.51 -3.33 -6.22
C SER A 40 -3.37 -3.44 -4.96
N ALA A 41 -3.42 -2.40 -4.13
CA ALA A 41 -4.29 -2.36 -2.96
C ALA A 41 -5.78 -2.44 -3.35
N ARG A 42 -6.18 -1.76 -4.43
CA ARG A 42 -7.52 -1.86 -5.00
C ARG A 42 -7.86 -3.28 -5.43
N LYS A 43 -6.93 -4.00 -6.06
CA LYS A 43 -7.12 -5.42 -6.43
C LYS A 43 -7.15 -6.36 -5.22
N ALA A 44 -6.40 -6.05 -4.17
CA ALA A 44 -6.38 -6.82 -2.94
C ALA A 44 -7.69 -6.68 -2.14
N ASN A 45 -8.38 -5.55 -2.26
CA ASN A 45 -9.65 -5.24 -1.62
C ASN A 45 -9.65 -5.53 -0.10
N SER A 46 -8.59 -5.11 0.59
CA SER A 46 -8.40 -5.32 2.02
C SER A 46 -8.04 -4.01 2.70
N THR A 47 -8.78 -3.67 3.75
CA THR A 47 -8.60 -2.44 4.55
C THR A 47 -7.20 -2.35 5.14
N ARG A 48 -6.65 -3.49 5.60
CA ARG A 48 -5.27 -3.60 6.08
C ARG A 48 -4.24 -3.17 5.03
N THR A 49 -4.41 -3.62 3.78
CA THR A 49 -3.51 -3.24 2.68
C THR A 49 -3.63 -1.74 2.38
N TRP A 50 -4.84 -1.18 2.43
CA TRP A 50 -5.05 0.25 2.26
C TRP A 50 -4.38 1.07 3.36
N LYS A 51 -4.46 0.65 4.62
CA LYS A 51 -3.76 1.30 5.74
C LYS A 51 -2.24 1.34 5.53
N GLU A 52 -1.64 0.19 5.23
CA GLU A 52 -0.19 0.09 5.00
C GLU A 52 0.28 0.96 3.82
N VAL A 53 -0.47 0.97 2.71
CA VAL A 53 -0.16 1.86 1.56
C VAL A 53 -0.39 3.33 1.91
N CYS A 54 -1.45 3.66 2.64
CA CYS A 54 -1.75 5.03 3.04
C CYS A 54 -0.66 5.61 3.94
N PHE A 55 -0.22 4.87 4.96
CA PHE A 55 0.86 5.30 5.85
C PHE A 55 2.15 5.52 5.08
N ALA A 56 2.51 4.62 4.17
CA ALA A 56 3.71 4.80 3.38
C ALA A 56 3.64 5.96 2.38
N CYS A 57 2.45 6.25 1.83
CA CYS A 57 2.23 7.46 1.03
C CYS A 57 2.38 8.73 1.88
N VAL A 58 1.90 8.74 3.13
CA VAL A 58 2.08 9.87 4.06
C VAL A 58 3.55 10.06 4.41
N ASP A 59 4.26 8.99 4.75
CA ASP A 59 5.72 9.00 5.05
C ASP A 59 6.55 9.50 3.87
N SER A 60 6.03 9.36 2.65
CA SER A 60 6.68 9.79 1.41
C SER A 60 6.18 11.14 0.89
N GLU A 61 5.38 11.86 1.68
CA GLU A 61 4.78 13.17 1.34
C GLU A 61 3.83 13.13 0.10
N GLU A 62 3.36 11.94 -0.29
CA GLU A 62 2.44 11.71 -1.40
C GLU A 62 0.97 11.86 -0.94
N PHE A 63 0.64 13.05 -0.44
CA PHE A 63 -0.64 13.34 0.20
C PHE A 63 -1.86 13.15 -0.72
N ARG A 64 -1.69 13.36 -2.03
CA ARG A 64 -2.76 13.16 -3.01
C ARG A 64 -3.19 11.69 -3.08
N LEU A 65 -2.21 10.78 -3.10
CA LEU A 65 -2.48 9.34 -3.12
C LEU A 65 -2.93 8.86 -1.75
N ALA A 66 -2.36 9.39 -0.66
CA ALA A 66 -2.80 9.10 0.69
C ALA A 66 -4.27 9.45 0.92
N GLN A 67 -4.74 10.61 0.44
CA GLN A 67 -6.14 11.01 0.54
C GLN A 67 -7.08 10.02 -0.17
N MET A 68 -6.71 9.55 -1.35
CA MET A 68 -7.48 8.53 -2.07
C MET A 68 -7.55 7.21 -1.29
N CYS A 69 -6.43 6.78 -0.70
CA CYS A 69 -6.38 5.59 0.15
C CYS A 69 -7.24 5.76 1.41
N GLY A 70 -7.16 6.92 2.05
CA GLY A 70 -7.90 7.27 3.26
C GLY A 70 -9.41 7.13 3.09
N LEU A 71 -9.97 7.55 1.94
CA LEU A 71 -11.39 7.36 1.65
C LEU A 71 -11.81 5.88 1.66
N HIS A 72 -10.96 4.98 1.14
CA HIS A 72 -11.23 3.55 1.16
C HIS A 72 -11.11 2.92 2.55
N ILE A 73 -10.36 3.53 3.47
CA ILE A 73 -10.26 3.09 4.87
C ILE A 73 -11.45 3.60 5.68
N VAL A 74 -11.80 4.88 5.54
CA VAL A 74 -12.85 5.57 6.32
C VAL A 74 -14.25 5.00 6.06
N VAL A 75 -14.51 4.46 4.86
CA VAL A 75 -15.78 3.82 4.52
C VAL A 75 -15.99 2.50 5.30
N HIS A 76 -14.93 1.87 5.79
CA HIS A 76 -15.00 0.69 6.65
C HIS A 76 -14.95 1.10 8.13
N ALA A 77 -16.12 1.45 8.67
CA ALA A 77 -16.30 2.07 10.00
C ALA A 77 -15.67 1.30 11.19
N ASP A 78 -15.49 -0.02 11.10
CA ASP A 78 -14.85 -0.82 12.16
C ASP A 78 -13.32 -0.59 12.28
N GLU A 79 -12.68 0.01 11.27
CA GLU A 79 -11.23 0.29 11.28
C GLU A 79 -10.88 1.77 11.52
N LEU A 80 -11.90 2.60 11.79
CA LEU A 80 -11.81 4.05 11.93
C LEU A 80 -11.05 4.48 13.21
N GLU A 81 -11.15 3.70 14.28
CA GLU A 81 -10.57 4.01 15.60
C GLU A 81 -9.02 3.94 15.60
N ASP A 82 -8.44 2.99 14.87
CA ASP A 82 -6.98 2.90 14.68
C ASP A 82 -6.45 4.06 13.81
N LEU A 83 -7.22 4.49 12.80
CA LEU A 83 -6.79 5.55 11.90
C LEU A 83 -6.76 6.91 12.61
N ILE A 84 -7.72 7.17 13.49
CA ILE A 84 -7.79 8.41 14.30
C ILE A 84 -6.63 8.47 15.31
N ASN A 85 -6.17 7.34 15.84
CA ASN A 85 -5.03 7.31 16.77
C ASN A 85 -3.67 7.47 16.07
N TYR A 86 -3.59 7.20 14.76
CA TYR A 86 -2.34 7.30 14.00
C TYR A 86 -2.15 8.67 13.32
N TYR A 87 -3.24 9.38 13.04
CA TYR A 87 -3.24 10.73 12.46
C TYR A 87 -2.95 11.79 13.53
#